data_AF-A0A1H0RSD9-F1
#
_entry.id   AF-A0A1H0RSD9-F1
#
_cell.length_a   1.000
_cell.length_b   1.000
_cell.length_c   1.000
_cell.angle_alpha   90.00
_cell.angle_beta   90.00
_cell.angle_gamma   90.00
#
_symmetry.space_group_name_H-M   'P 1'
#
loop_
_entity.id
_entity.type
_entity.pdbx_description
1 polymer ?
#
loop_
_entity_poly.entity_id
_entity_poly.type
_entity_poly.pdbx_seq_one_letter_code
_entity_poly.pdbx_strand_id
1 'polypeptide(L)' 'MTTSLEELDPDVQQQLREHWGVDDLGSLTEPADDTDYDAVMTFFEEQLEALRQEAEAVNTRVEYVLSMMAQYVEEG' A
#
# COMPACT_ATOMS: atom_id res chain seq x y z
N MET A 1 8.08 -4.84 15.39
CA MET A 1 7.33 -3.64 15.81
C MET A 1 6.01 -3.71 15.08
N THR A 2 4.95 -4.19 15.73
CA THR A 2 3.60 -4.24 15.16
C THR A 2 2.92 -2.92 15.54
N THR A 3 2.95 -1.96 14.63
CA THR A 3 2.16 -0.72 14.75
C THR A 3 0.69 -1.08 14.83
N SER A 4 -0.05 -0.50 15.78
CA SER A 4 -1.46 -0.84 15.98
C SER A 4 -2.28 -0.39 14.77
N LEU A 5 -3.33 -1.12 14.37
CA LEU A 5 -4.22 -0.72 13.26
C LEU A 5 -4.86 0.66 13.50
N GLU A 6 -5.00 1.05 14.77
CA GLU A 6 -5.49 2.34 15.23
C GLU A 6 -4.54 3.51 14.92
N GLU A 7 -3.26 3.22 14.64
CA GLU A 7 -2.24 4.21 14.30
C GLU A 7 -2.09 4.41 12.78
N LEU A 8 -2.86 3.68 11.96
CA LEU A 8 -2.91 3.86 10.51
C LEU A 8 -3.59 5.19 10.15
N ASP A 9 -3.30 5.67 8.95
CA ASP A 9 -3.93 6.87 8.39
C ASP A 9 -5.47 6.72 8.39
N PRO A 10 -6.25 7.75 8.77
CA PRO A 10 -7.71 7.69 8.81
C PRO A 10 -8.35 7.21 7.50
N ASP A 11 -7.79 7.58 6.36
CA ASP A 11 -8.32 7.17 5.05
C ASP A 11 -8.13 5.65 4.82
N VAL A 12 -6.99 5.12 5.27
CA VAL A 12 -6.71 3.68 5.24
C VAL A 12 -7.63 2.96 6.20
N GLN A 13 -7.82 3.46 7.42
CA GLN A 13 -8.74 2.87 8.38
C GLN A 13 -10.17 2.80 7.83
N GLN A 14 -10.63 3.83 7.13
CA GLN A 14 -11.94 3.83 6.49
C GLN A 14 -12.04 2.77 5.40
N GLN A 15 -11.04 2.66 4.51
CA GLN A 15 -11.02 1.62 3.47
C GLN A 15 -11.06 0.21 4.05
N LEU A 16 -10.33 -0.01 5.15
CA LEU A 16 -10.33 -1.29 5.87
C LEU A 16 -11.71 -1.62 6.44
N ARG A 17 -12.38 -0.65 7.08
CA ARG A 17 -13.74 -0.82 7.61
C ARG A 17 -14.75 -1.13 6.53
N GLU A 18 -14.67 -0.43 5.39
CA GLU A 18 -15.55 -0.66 4.25
C GLU A 18 -15.31 -2.03 3.59
N HIS A 19 -14.05 -2.48 3.52
CA HIS A 19 -13.68 -3.76 2.93
C HIS A 19 -14.16 -4.95 3.78
N TRP A 20 -14.02 -4.88 5.10
CA TRP A 20 -14.42 -5.94 6.03
C TRP A 20 -15.85 -5.79 6.60
N GLY A 21 -16.52 -4.68 6.34
CA GLY A 21 -17.88 -4.41 6.84
C GLY A 21 -17.95 -4.28 8.35
N VAL A 22 -16.88 -3.79 9.00
CA VAL A 22 -16.78 -3.62 10.45
C VAL A 22 -16.82 -2.16 10.84
N ASP A 23 -17.54 -1.83 11.92
CA ASP A 23 -17.61 -0.47 12.47
C ASP A 23 -16.34 -0.10 13.26
N ASP A 24 -15.64 -1.10 13.80
CA ASP A 24 -14.42 -0.94 14.59
C ASP A 24 -13.31 -1.87 14.06
N LEU A 25 -12.09 -1.34 13.91
CA LEU A 25 -10.92 -2.13 13.51
C LEU A 25 -10.31 -2.85 14.71
N GLY A 26 -10.57 -2.38 15.94
CA GLY A 26 -10.13 -3.03 17.17
C GLY A 26 -10.69 -4.46 17.32
N SER A 27 -11.88 -4.71 16.78
CA SER A 27 -12.49 -6.05 16.77
C SER A 27 -11.81 -7.04 15.82
N LEU A 28 -10.95 -6.57 14.90
CA LEU A 28 -10.10 -7.43 14.05
C LEU A 28 -8.81 -7.84 14.76
N THR A 29 -8.43 -7.13 15.82
CA THR A 29 -7.23 -7.42 16.64
C THR A 29 -7.52 -8.19 17.92
N GLU A 30 -8.78 -8.26 18.37
CA GLU A 30 -9.19 -9.36 19.26
C GLU A 30 -9.01 -10.68 18.50
N PRO A 31 -8.63 -11.79 19.16
CA PRO A 31 -8.39 -13.06 18.47
C PRO A 31 -9.72 -13.65 18.00
N ALA A 32 -10.28 -13.07 16.95
CA ALA A 32 -11.17 -13.74 16.04
C ALA A 32 -10.34 -14.84 15.37
N ASP A 33 -10.96 -16.01 15.16
CA ASP A 33 -10.31 -17.22 14.66
C ASP A 33 -9.25 -16.95 13.59
N ASP A 34 -8.15 -17.72 13.55
CA ASP A 34 -6.97 -17.58 12.66
C ASP A 34 -7.30 -17.21 11.18
N THR A 35 -8.51 -17.53 10.73
CA THR A 35 -9.06 -17.18 9.41
C THR A 35 -9.19 -15.67 9.16
N ASP A 36 -9.52 -14.86 10.17
CA ASP A 36 -9.70 -13.41 10.01
C ASP A 36 -8.36 -12.67 9.95
N TYR A 37 -7.33 -13.18 10.64
CA TYR A 37 -5.98 -12.63 10.59
C TYR A 37 -5.31 -12.84 9.22
N ASP A 38 -5.47 -14.03 8.62
CA ASP A 38 -4.94 -14.33 7.29
C ASP A 38 -5.56 -13.42 6.21
N ALA A 39 -6.85 -13.11 6.32
CA ALA A 39 -7.53 -12.18 5.41
C ALA A 39 -6.99 -10.75 5.53
N VAL A 40 -6.74 -10.29 6.76
CA VAL A 40 -6.12 -8.99 7.03
C VAL A 40 -4.69 -8.92 6.48
N MET A 41 -3.89 -9.96 6.69
CA MET A 41 -2.52 -10.02 6.18
C MET A 41 -2.50 -10.04 4.65
N THR A 42 -3.37 -10.85 4.02
CA THR A 42 -3.50 -10.91 2.56
C THR A 42 -3.83 -9.54 1.97
N PHE A 43 -4.77 -8.81 2.57
CA PHE A 43 -5.10 -7.44 2.13
C PHE A 43 -3.87 -6.53 2.15
N PHE A 44 -3.11 -6.51 3.26
CA PHE A 44 -1.92 -5.66 3.36
C PHE A 44 -0.82 -6.08 2.39
N GLU A 45 -0.65 -7.38 2.14
CA GLU A 45 0.29 -7.89 1.13
C GLU A 45 -0.11 -7.42 -0.28
N GLU A 46 -1.39 -7.49 -0.64
CA GLU A 46 -1.91 -7.01 -1.93
C GLU A 46 -1.69 -5.50 -2.10
N GLN A 47 -2.00 -4.70 -1.06
CA GLN A 47 -1.76 -3.25 -1.10
C GLN A 47 -0.28 -2.92 -1.25
N LEU A 48 0.59 -3.62 -0.51
CA LEU A 48 2.02 -3.41 -0.55
C LEU A 48 2.61 -3.78 -1.91
N GLU A 49 2.10 -4.83 -2.54
CA GLU A 49 2.50 -5.23 -3.89
C GLU A 49 2.04 -4.21 -4.95
N ALA A 50 0.81 -3.69 -4.84
CA ALA A 50 0.32 -2.61 -5.70
C ALA A 50 1.20 -1.35 -5.61
N LEU A 51 1.58 -0.96 -4.39
CA LEU A 51 2.49 0.16 -4.12
C LEU A 51 3.88 -0.07 -4.73
N ARG A 52 4.42 -1.29 -4.68
CA ARG A 52 5.69 -1.63 -5.33
C ARG A 52 5.63 -1.47 -6.84
N GLN A 53 4.56 -1.94 -7.46
CA GLN A 53 4.36 -1.81 -8.91
C GLN A 53 4.22 -0.35 -9.34
N GLU A 54 3.51 0.47 -8.56
CA GLU A 54 3.42 1.91 -8.82
C GLU A 54 4.79 2.59 -8.69
N ALA A 55 5.56 2.26 -7.65
CA ALA A 55 6.91 2.80 -7.47
C ALA A 55 7.85 2.42 -8.62
N GLU A 56 7.77 1.19 -9.13
CA GLU A 56 8.54 0.74 -10.30
C GLU A 56 8.14 1.50 -11.58
N ALA A 57 6.84 1.71 -11.79
CA ALA A 57 6.33 2.49 -12.92
C ALA A 57 6.79 3.96 -12.87
N VAL A 58 6.80 4.55 -11.68
CA VAL A 58 7.33 5.91 -11.47
C VAL A 58 8.84 5.94 -11.73
N ASN A 59 9.60 4.97 -11.21
CA ASN A 59 11.04 4.91 -11.45
C ASN A 59 11.37 4.81 -12.95
N THR A 60 10.64 3.95 -13.67
CA THR A 60 10.78 3.81 -15.13
C THR A 60 10.51 5.14 -15.86
N ARG A 61 9.49 5.90 -15.44
CA ARG A 61 9.21 7.22 -16.01
C ARG A 61 10.32 8.23 -15.72
N VAL A 62 10.88 8.21 -14.51
CA VAL A 62 12.01 9.07 -14.14
C VAL A 62 13.23 8.75 -15.01
N GLU A 63 13.58 7.48 -15.17
CA GLU A 63 14.69 7.03 -16.03
C GLU A 63 14.50 7.45 -17.49
N TYR A 64 13.28 7.32 -18.01
CA TYR A 64 12.95 7.79 -19.35
C TYR A 64 13.19 9.30 -19.51
N VAL A 65 12.69 10.12 -18.57
CA VAL A 65 12.91 11.57 -18.61
C VAL A 65 14.39 11.92 -18.54
N LEU A 66 15.16 11.26 -17.67
CA LEU A 66 16.60 11.47 -17.57
C LEU A 66 17.33 11.12 -18.87
N SER A 67 16.95 10.02 -19.53
CA SER A 67 17.53 9.62 -20.82
C SER A 67 17.24 10.63 -21.93
N MET A 68 16.02 11.19 -21.97
CA MET A 68 15.67 12.24 -22.92
C MET A 68 16.48 13.50 -22.66
N MET A 69 16.60 13.93 -21.39
CA MET A 69 17.38 15.12 -21.05
C MET A 69 18.85 14.97 -21.45
N ALA A 70 19.45 13.79 -21.27
CA ALA A 70 20.81 13.52 -21.70
C ALA A 70 20.98 13.69 -23.23
N GLN A 71 20.02 13.20 -24.04
CA GLN A 71 20.03 13.38 -25.49
C GLN A 71 19.97 14.87 -25.90
N TYR A 72 19.12 15.67 -25.25
CA TYR A 72 19.02 17.10 -25.53
C TYR A 72 20.28 17.90 -25.14
N VAL A 73 21.07 17.41 -24.18
CA VAL A 73 22.34 18.04 -23.79
C VAL A 73 23.49 17.65 -24.73
N GLU A 74 23.44 16.48 -25.36
CA GLU A 74 24.47 16.05 -26.32
C GLU A 74 24.22 16.57 -27.75
N GLU A 75 22.97 16.90 -28.10
CA GLU A 75 22.60 17.42 -29.42
C GLU A 75 22.57 18.96 -29.54
N GLY A 76 22.73 19.70 -28.43
CA GLY A 76 22.72 21.17 -28.37
C GLY A 76 24.09 21.80 -28.14
#